data_AF-A0AAW0B8R4-F1
#
_entry.id   AF-A0AAW0B8R4-F1
#
_cell.length_a   1.000
_cell.length_b   1.000
_cell.length_c   1.000
_cell.angle_alpha   90.00
_cell.angle_beta   90.00
_cell.angle_gamma   90.00
#
_symmetry.space_group_name_H-M   'P 1'
#
loop_
_entity.id
_entity.type
_entity.pdbx_description
1 polymer ?
#
loop_
_entity_poly.entity_id
_entity_poly.type
_entity_poly.pdbx_seq_one_letter_code
_entity_poly.pdbx_strand_id
1 'polypeptide(L)' 'VRVKSEHAMGYLKGRFCSLRGLRQQIDNSIDHERALAWVKACLVIHTLISFIESGEEDWEFVDELVQEGNRGGPAEEHD' A
#
# COMPACT_ATOMS: atom_id res chain seq x y z
N VAL A 1 -18.05 -8.33 -0.77
CA VAL A 1 -16.81 -7.51 -0.79
C VAL A 1 -16.11 -7.51 0.55
N ARG A 2 -16.75 -7.05 1.64
CA ARG A 2 -16.17 -6.93 3.00
C ARG A 2 -15.39 -8.16 3.50
N VAL A 3 -15.98 -9.37 3.43
CA VAL A 3 -15.34 -10.62 3.88
C VAL A 3 -14.03 -10.93 3.13
N LYS A 4 -13.99 -10.70 1.81
CA LYS A 4 -12.79 -10.91 1.01
C LYS A 4 -11.71 -9.88 1.33
N SER A 5 -12.12 -8.62 1.54
CA SER A 5 -11.22 -7.54 1.95
C SER A 5 -10.62 -7.79 3.33
N GLU A 6 -11.41 -8.29 4.28
CA GLU A 6 -10.95 -8.64 5.63
C GLU A 6 -9.95 -9.80 5.60
N HIS A 7 -10.21 -10.83 4.78
CA HIS A 7 -9.30 -11.95 4.61
C HIS A 7 -7.97 -11.54 3.95
N ALA A 8 -8.04 -10.70 2.91
CA ALA A 8 -6.85 -10.15 2.26
C ALA A 8 -6.02 -9.29 3.23
N MET A 9 -6.66 -8.44 4.03
CA MET A 9 -5.97 -7.65 5.06
C MET A 9 -5.38 -8.52 6.17
N GLY A 10 -6.05 -9.62 6.56
CA GLY A 10 -5.50 -10.60 7.48
C GLY A 10 -4.22 -11.25 6.95
N TYR A 11 -4.22 -11.65 5.68
CA TYR A 11 -3.04 -12.19 5.01
C TYR A 11 -1.90 -11.17 4.95
N LEU A 12 -2.20 -9.93 4.54
CA LEU A 12 -1.24 -8.82 4.49
C LEU A 12 -0.66 -8.51 5.88
N LYS A 13 -1.47 -8.42 6.93
CA LYS A 13 -0.99 -8.21 8.31
C LYS A 13 -0.10 -9.34 8.82
N GLY A 14 -0.29 -10.57 8.32
CA GLY A 14 0.58 -11.70 8.64
C GLY A 14 1.96 -11.63 7.95
N ARG A 15 2.05 -10.98 6.78
CA ARG A 15 3.28 -10.88 5.98
C ARG A 15 4.07 -9.60 6.27
N PHE A 16 3.37 -8.49 6.54
CA PHE A 16 3.99 -7.18 6.78
C PHE A 16 3.78 -6.79 8.25
N CYS A 17 4.82 -6.88 9.07
CA CYS A 17 4.77 -6.49 10.48
C CYS A 17 4.34 -5.02 10.66
N SER A 18 4.66 -4.14 9.71
CA SER A 18 4.21 -2.74 9.65
C SER A 18 2.69 -2.60 9.59
N LEU A 19 1.98 -3.56 8.98
CA LEU A 19 0.51 -3.56 8.89
C LEU A 19 -0.17 -4.11 10.15
N ARG A 20 0.53 -4.82 11.04
CA ARG A 20 -0.06 -5.33 12.30
C ARG A 20 -0.57 -4.21 13.20
N GLY A 21 -0.01 -3.01 13.09
CA GLY A 21 -0.45 -1.80 13.79
C GLY A 21 -1.62 -1.06 13.14
N LEU A 22 -2.01 -1.41 11.90
CA LEU A 22 -3.05 -0.70 11.16
C LEU A 22 -4.44 -1.03 11.74
N ARG A 23 -4.92 -0.19 12.67
CA ARG A 23 -6.26 -0.25 13.26
C ARG A 23 -7.26 0.70 12.59
N GLN A 24 -7.08 0.99 11.30
CA GLN A 24 -8.01 1.88 10.59
C GLN A 24 -9.36 1.17 10.44
N GLN A 25 -10.39 1.69 11.11
CA GLN A 25 -11.77 1.29 10.87
C GLN A 25 -12.21 1.93 9.55
N ILE A 26 -12.56 1.12 8.55
CA ILE A 26 -12.97 1.61 7.23
C ILE A 26 -14.48 1.82 7.25
N ASP A 27 -14.90 3.00 7.68
CA ASP A 27 -16.32 3.38 7.79
C ASP A 27 -16.79 4.29 6.66
N ASN A 28 -15.87 4.93 5.95
CA ASN A 28 -16.16 5.84 4.83
C ASN A 28 -15.10 5.70 3.71
N SER A 29 -15.34 6.36 2.57
CA SER A 29 -14.45 6.33 1.41
C SER A 29 -13.05 6.87 1.70
N ILE A 30 -12.94 7.89 2.56
CA ILE A 30 -11.65 8.51 2.92
C ILE A 30 -10.80 7.55 3.75
N ASP A 31 -11.40 6.84 4.71
CA ASP A 31 -10.72 5.81 5.50
C ASP A 31 -10.28 4.63 4.62
N HIS A 32 -11.05 4.34 3.58
CA HIS A 32 -10.69 3.32 2.59
C HIS A 32 -9.45 3.73 1.78
N GLU A 33 -9.42 4.96 1.28
CA GLU A 33 -8.26 5.51 0.56
C GLU A 33 -7.00 5.56 1.44
N ARG A 34 -7.14 5.97 2.70
CA ARG A 34 -6.04 5.97 3.67
C ARG A 34 -5.51 4.58 3.96
N ALA A 35 -6.41 3.59 4.11
CA ALA A 35 -6.02 2.20 4.29
C ALA A 35 -5.30 1.65 3.04
N LEU A 36 -5.77 2.01 1.84
CA LEU A 36 -5.12 1.65 0.58
C LEU A 36 -3.72 2.27 0.46
N ALA A 37 -3.57 3.56 0.80
CA ALA A 37 -2.27 4.24 0.78
C ALA A 37 -1.26 3.55 1.73
N TRP A 38 -1.71 3.17 2.94
CA TRP A 38 -0.89 2.43 3.90
C TRP A 38 -0.44 1.06 3.37
N VAL A 39 -1.34 0.32 2.72
CA VAL A 39 -1.03 -0.98 2.12
C VAL A 39 -0.06 -0.83 0.95
N LYS A 40 -0.26 0.17 0.09
CA LYS A 40 0.66 0.51 -1.00
C LYS A 40 2.06 0.83 -0.47
N ALA A 41 2.16 1.68 0.54
CA ALA A 41 3.45 2.01 1.17
C ALA A 41 4.18 0.75 1.69
N CYS A 42 3.45 -0.19 2.31
CA CYS A 42 4.03 -1.42 2.81
C CYS A 42 4.52 -2.35 1.69
N LEU A 43 3.78 -2.43 0.58
CA LEU A 43 4.21 -3.18 -0.61
C LEU A 43 5.49 -2.59 -1.19
N VAL A 44 5.54 -1.28 -1.41
CA VAL A 44 6.73 -0.59 -1.94
C VAL A 44 7.95 -0.83 -1.05
N ILE A 45 7.82 -0.66 0.27
CA ILE A 45 8.92 -0.88 1.20
C ILE A 45 9.43 -2.33 1.15
N HIS A 46 8.54 -3.32 1.11
CA HIS A 46 8.97 -4.73 1.03
C HIS A 46 9.60 -5.05 -0.32
N THR A 47 9.07 -4.52 -1.42
CA THR A 47 9.65 -4.68 -2.75
C THR A 47 11.09 -4.13 -2.77
N LEU A 48 11.29 -2.91 -2.24
CA LEU A 48 12.62 -2.30 -2.13
C LEU A 48 13.59 -3.14 -1.30
N ILE A 49 13.16 -3.60 -0.12
CA ILE A 49 13.99 -4.47 0.73
C ILE A 49 14.31 -5.77 0.01
N SER A 50 13.34 -6.37 -0.67
CA SER A 50 13.52 -7.61 -1.43
C SER A 50 14.55 -7.44 -2.56
N PHE A 51 14.56 -6.30 -3.25
CA PHE A 51 15.56 -6.00 -4.29
C PHE A 51 16.96 -5.84 -3.69
N ILE A 52 17.08 -5.12 -2.57
CA ILE A 52 18.37 -4.97 -1.86
C ILE A 52 18.90 -6.33 -1.39
N GLU A 53 18.04 -7.20 -0.87
CA GLU A 53 18.43 -8.52 -0.36
C GLU A 53 18.74 -9.53 -1.47
N SER A 54 18.02 -9.47 -2.59
CA SER A 54 18.20 -10.40 -3.72
C SER A 54 19.32 -10.02 -4.68
N GLY A 55 19.71 -8.73 -4.72
CA GLY A 55 20.68 -8.21 -5.69
C GLY A 55 20.16 -8.19 -7.13
N GLU A 56 18.88 -8.51 -7.35
CA GLU A 56 18.17 -8.26 -8.60
C GLU A 56 17.59 -6.86 -8.53
N GLU A 57 18.13 -5.93 -9.32
CA GLU A 57 17.69 -4.54 -9.33
C GLU A 57 16.71 -4.31 -10.49
N ASP A 58 15.41 -4.57 -10.27
CA ASP A 58 14.36 -4.15 -11.21
C ASP A 58 13.84 -2.75 -10.83
N TRP A 59 14.66 -1.74 -11.13
CA TRP A 59 14.33 -0.34 -10.89
C TRP A 59 13.20 0.19 -11.79
N GLU A 60 12.90 -0.48 -12.91
CA GLU A 60 11.81 -0.10 -13.80
C GLU A 60 10.46 -0.35 -13.12
N PHE A 61 10.31 -1.52 -12.49
CA PHE A 61 9.14 -1.83 -11.67
C PHE A 61 8.99 -0.91 -10.45
N VAL A 62 10.11 -0.54 -9.80
CA VAL A 62 10.09 0.42 -8.68
C VAL A 62 9.63 1.80 -9.14
N ASP A 63 10.15 2.30 -10.26
CA ASP A 63 9.81 3.61 -10.78
C ASP A 63 8.33 3.69 -11.19
N GLU A 64 7.79 2.62 -11.81
CA GLU A 64 6.36 2.53 -12.12
C GLU A 64 5.50 2.64 -10.85
N LEU A 65 5.86 1.91 -9.79
CA LEU A 65 5.16 1.98 -8.49
C LEU A 65 5.23 3.37 -7.85
N VAL A 66 6.38 4.05 -7.95
CA VAL A 66 6.56 5.42 -7.44
C VAL A 66 5.70 6.40 -8.24
N GLN A 67 5.68 6.28 -9.57
CA GLN A 67 4.85 7.12 -10.43
C GLN A 67 3.35 6.91 -10.18
N GLU A 68 2.90 5.67 -10.02
CA GLU A 68 1.52 5.37 -9.63
C GLU A 68 1.16 5.95 -8.26
N GLY A 69 2.09 5.89 -7.30
CA GLY A 69 1.93 6.51 -5.98
C GLY A 69 1.76 8.02 -6.06
N ASN A 70 2.54 8.69 -6.91
CA ASN A 70 2.50 10.14 -7.08
C ASN A 70 1.26 10.64 -7.85
N ARG A 71 0.66 9.80 -8.70
CA ARG A 71 -0.62 10.11 -9.38
C ARG A 71 -1.83 10.16 -8.45
N GLY A 72 -1.70 9.66 -7.21
CA GLY A 72 -2.75 9.72 -6.17
C GLY A 72 -2.70 10.97 -5.28
N GLY A 73 -1.96 12.02 -5.66
CA GLY A 73 -1.95 13.32 -4.97
C GLY A 73 -3.34 13.96 -4.90
N PRO A 74 -3.59 14.88 -3.93
CA PRO A 74 -4.93 15.33 -3.58
C PRO A 74 -5.66 15.84 -4.83
N ALA A 75 -6.88 15.35 -5.03
CA ALA A 75 -7.80 15.92 -5.99
C ALA A 75 -7.88 17.42 -5.70
N GLU A 76 -7.35 18.22 -6.62
CA GLU A 76 -7.46 19.67 -6.60
C GLU A 76 -8.96 20.01 -6.50
N GLU A 77 -9.38 20.55 -5.36
CA GLU A 77 -10.67 21.22 -5.22
C GLU A 77 -10.64 22.41 -6.19
N HIS A 78 -11.40 22.25 -7.26
CA HIS A 78 -11.62 23.25 -8.28
C HIS A 78 -12.82 24.10 -7.84
N ASP A 79 -12.55 25.31 -7.37
CA ASP A 79 -13.53 26.42 -7.28
C ASP A 79 -13.34 27.38 -8.47
#